data_AF-A0A925ZYH6-F1
#
_entry.id   AF-A0A925ZYH6-F1
#
_cell.length_a   1.000
_cell.length_b   1.000
_cell.length_c   1.000
_cell.angle_alpha   90.00
_cell.angle_beta   90.00
_cell.angle_gamma   90.00
#
_symmetry.space_group_name_H-M   'P 1'
#
loop_
_entity.id
_entity.type
_entity.pdbx_description
1 polymer ?
#
loop_
_entity_poly.entity_id
_entity_poly.type
_entity_poly.pdbx_seq_one_letter_code
_entity_poly.pdbx_strand_id
1 'polypeptide(L)'
;TLTTFSIANDVAKYFAIVPALFMVAIPALGALNIMGLKSPQSAILSAVIFNALIIPALVPLALRGVAYKPIGASALLRRNLLIYGLGGVIVPFIGIKVIDLLVGVFL
;
A
#
# COMPACT_ATOMS: atom_id res chain seq x y z
N THR A 1 0.95 14.59 6.40
CA THR A 1 1.97 13.54 6.30
C THR A 1 1.31 12.18 6.33
N LEU A 2 0.65 11.80 7.42
CA LEU A 2 -0.11 10.54 7.52
C LEU A 2 -1.26 10.46 6.53
N THR A 3 -2.06 11.52 6.34
CA THR A 3 -3.14 11.52 5.35
C THR A 3 -2.63 11.24 3.93
N THR A 4 -1.50 11.86 3.55
CA THR A 4 -0.86 11.63 2.24
C THR A 4 -0.40 10.18 2.09
N PHE A 5 0.21 9.63 3.15
CA PHE A 5 0.62 8.23 3.19
C PHE A 5 -0.57 7.27 3.09
N SER A 6 -1.62 7.49 3.89
CA SER A 6 -2.80 6.62 3.94
C SER A 6 -3.54 6.60 2.60
N ILE A 7 -3.69 7.76 1.94
CA ILE A 7 -4.30 7.82 0.59
C ILE A 7 -3.46 7.03 -0.42
N ALA A 8 -2.14 7.24 -0.45
CA ALA A 8 -1.25 6.49 -1.33
C ALA A 8 -1.28 4.98 -1.04
N ASN A 9 -1.42 4.62 0.23
CA ASN A 9 -1.55 3.24 0.66
C ASN A 9 -2.86 2.58 0.21
N ASP A 10 -3.97 3.33 0.23
CA ASP A 10 -5.26 2.85 -0.28
C ASP A 10 -5.21 2.55 -1.78
N VAL A 11 -4.51 3.38 -2.56
CA VAL A 11 -4.26 3.12 -3.99
C VAL A 11 -3.57 1.77 -4.20
N ALA A 12 -2.51 1.46 -3.44
CA ALA A 12 -1.83 0.19 -3.54
C ALA A 12 -2.73 -1.01 -3.21
N LYS A 13 -3.59 -0.88 -2.20
CA LYS A 13 -4.56 -1.94 -1.84
C LYS A 13 -5.56 -2.20 -2.97
N TYR A 14 -6.01 -1.17 -3.69
CA TYR A 14 -6.90 -1.37 -4.85
C TYR A 14 -6.22 -2.18 -5.97
N PHE A 15 -4.93 -1.94 -6.22
CA PHE A 15 -4.17 -2.73 -7.20
C PHE A 15 -3.99 -4.20 -6.79
N ALA A 16 -4.08 -4.55 -5.51
CA ALA A 16 -4.06 -5.95 -5.06
C ALA A 16 -5.45 -6.59 -5.15
N ILE A 17 -6.47 -5.89 -4.66
CA ILE A 17 -7.79 -6.48 -4.40
C ILE A 17 -8.67 -6.51 -5.65
N VAL A 18 -8.66 -5.45 -6.48
CA VAL A 18 -9.54 -5.34 -7.65
C VAL A 18 -9.25 -6.45 -8.67
N PRO A 19 -8.00 -6.70 -9.08
CA PRO A 19 -7.72 -7.81 -10.02
C PRO A 19 -8.10 -9.15 -9.39
N ALA A 20 -7.76 -9.37 -8.13
CA ALA A 20 -8.04 -10.62 -7.42
C ALA A 20 -9.54 -10.94 -7.38
N LEU A 21 -10.39 -9.96 -7.04
CA LEU A 21 -11.84 -10.19 -6.93
C LEU A 21 -12.51 -10.46 -8.28
N PHE A 22 -12.05 -9.82 -9.35
CA PHE A 22 -12.81 -9.77 -10.60
C PHE A 22 -12.15 -10.50 -11.77
N MET A 23 -10.88 -10.90 -11.70
CA MET A 23 -10.20 -11.52 -12.85
C MET A 23 -10.83 -12.85 -13.31
N VAL A 24 -11.54 -13.55 -12.41
CA VAL A 24 -12.28 -14.78 -12.76
C VAL A 24 -13.49 -14.46 -13.65
N ALA A 25 -14.19 -13.36 -13.38
CA ALA A 25 -15.36 -12.94 -14.14
C ALA A 25 -15.00 -12.03 -15.34
N ILE A 26 -13.94 -11.26 -15.21
CA ILE A 26 -13.47 -10.27 -16.19
C ILE A 26 -11.95 -10.45 -16.36
N PRO A 27 -11.49 -11.38 -17.21
CA PRO A 27 -10.07 -11.68 -17.40
C PRO A 27 -9.20 -10.48 -17.77
N ALA A 28 -9.79 -9.49 -18.46
CA ALA A 28 -9.11 -8.24 -18.82
C ALA A 28 -8.58 -7.46 -17.59
N LEU A 29 -9.20 -7.61 -16.42
CA LEU A 29 -8.72 -6.99 -15.17
C LEU A 29 -7.46 -7.67 -14.62
N GLY A 30 -7.07 -8.84 -15.14
CA GLY A 30 -5.78 -9.45 -14.84
C GLY A 30 -4.59 -8.55 -15.23
N ALA A 31 -4.74 -7.68 -16.23
CA ALA A 31 -3.72 -6.70 -16.62
C ALA A 31 -3.44 -5.65 -15.52
N LEU A 32 -4.38 -5.46 -14.59
CA LEU A 32 -4.21 -4.57 -13.44
C LEU A 32 -3.45 -5.22 -12.27
N ASN A 33 -3.11 -6.51 -12.36
CA ASN A 33 -2.23 -7.18 -11.41
C ASN A 33 -0.77 -6.74 -11.61
N ILE A 34 -0.50 -5.45 -11.38
CA ILE A 34 0.83 -4.85 -11.53
C ILE A 34 1.84 -5.49 -10.58
N MET A 35 1.37 -5.95 -9.41
CA MET A 35 2.20 -6.65 -8.41
C MET A 35 2.50 -8.11 -8.79
N GLY A 36 1.85 -8.66 -9.83
CA GLY A 36 2.00 -10.05 -10.24
C GLY A 36 1.71 -11.05 -9.12
N LEU A 37 0.66 -10.80 -8.31
CA LEU A 37 0.27 -11.66 -7.19
C LEU A 37 -0.14 -13.06 -7.69
N LYS A 38 0.20 -14.10 -6.93
CA LYS A 38 0.15 -15.51 -7.37
C LYS A 38 -1.26 -16.01 -7.66
N SER A 39 -2.22 -15.75 -6.77
CA SER A 39 -3.62 -16.14 -6.93
C SER A 39 -4.57 -15.10 -6.32
N PRO A 40 -5.87 -15.08 -6.71
CA PRO A 40 -6.88 -14.26 -6.05
C PRO A 40 -6.93 -14.41 -4.53
N GLN A 41 -6.85 -15.66 -4.07
CA GLN A 41 -6.91 -16.00 -2.65
C GLN A 41 -5.69 -15.48 -1.89
N SER A 42 -4.47 -15.70 -2.43
CA SER A 42 -3.24 -15.22 -1.80
C SER A 42 -3.15 -13.70 -1.82
N ALA A 43 -3.63 -13.05 -2.89
CA ALA A 43 -3.67 -11.60 -3.02
C ALA A 43 -4.55 -10.93 -1.94
N ILE A 44 -5.77 -11.43 -1.75
CA ILE A 44 -6.70 -10.91 -0.73
C ILE A 44 -6.11 -11.13 0.66
N LEU A 45 -5.61 -12.34 0.94
CA LEU A 45 -5.01 -12.67 2.25
C LEU A 45 -3.81 -11.77 2.54
N SER A 46 -2.93 -11.56 1.56
CA SER A 46 -1.74 -10.73 1.70
C SER A 46 -2.08 -9.26 1.94
N ALA A 47 -3.09 -8.74 1.24
CA ALA A 47 -3.57 -7.37 1.44
C ALA A 47 -4.16 -7.17 2.85
N VAL A 48 -4.92 -8.15 3.36
CA VAL A 48 -5.48 -8.11 4.71
C VAL A 48 -4.38 -8.18 5.78
N ILE A 49 -3.42 -9.10 5.65
CA ILE A 49 -2.28 -9.22 6.57
C ILE A 49 -1.46 -7.94 6.56
N PHE A 50 -1.16 -7.38 5.39
CA PHE A 50 -0.43 -6.13 5.29
C PHE A 50 -1.15 -5.00 6.05
N ASN A 51 -2.48 -4.90 5.89
CA ASN A 51 -3.26 -3.87 6.57
C ASN A 51 -3.25 -4.05 8.10
N ALA A 52 -3.27 -5.31 8.58
CA ALA A 52 -3.14 -5.62 10.00
C ALA A 52 -1.77 -5.25 10.58
N LEU A 53 -0.70 -5.26 9.76
CA LEU A 53 0.65 -4.88 10.18
C LEU A 53 0.92 -3.37 10.07
N ILE A 54 0.44 -2.73 9.00
CA ILE A 54 0.76 -1.32 8.73
C ILE A 54 0.08 -0.38 9.72
N ILE A 55 -1.13 -0.69 10.19
CA ILE A 55 -1.86 0.17 11.15
C ILE A 55 -1.06 0.30 12.47
N PRO A 56 -0.70 -0.78 13.18
CA PRO A 56 0.15 -0.70 14.36
C PRO A 56 1.50 0.00 14.11
N ALA A 57 2.12 -0.24 12.94
CA ALA A 57 3.38 0.39 12.59
C ALA A 57 3.27 1.92 12.43
N LEU A 58 2.11 2.42 12.00
CA LEU A 58 1.86 3.85 11.83
C LEU A 58 1.40 4.55 13.12
N VAL A 59 0.88 3.82 14.12
CA VAL A 59 0.42 4.42 15.39
C VAL A 59 1.52 5.23 16.08
N PRO A 60 2.76 4.74 16.27
CA PRO A 60 3.83 5.53 16.87
C PRO A 60 4.15 6.82 16.10
N LEU A 61 4.07 6.76 14.76
CA LEU A 61 4.29 7.93 13.90
C LEU A 61 3.17 8.96 14.06
N ALA A 62 1.92 8.51 14.25
CA ALA A 62 0.79 9.38 14.55
C ALA A 62 0.90 10.05 15.92
N LEU A 63 1.41 9.33 16.93
CA LEU A 63 1.55 9.84 18.29
C LEU A 63 2.74 10.81 18.45
N ARG A 64 3.87 10.56 17.78
CA ARG A 64 5.06 11.44 17.88
C ARG A 64 4.91 12.75 17.12
N GLY A 65 3.99 12.82 16.17
CA GLY A 65 3.88 13.94 15.24
C GLY A 65 5.10 14.07 14.33
N VAL A 66 5.06 15.03 13.40
CA VAL A 66 6.20 15.31 12.50
C VAL A 66 6.76 16.68 12.87
N ALA A 67 8.07 16.74 13.16
CA ALA A 67 8.75 17.97 13.52
C ALA A 67 8.52 19.05 12.45
N TYR A 68 7.86 20.14 12.86
CA TYR A 68 7.58 21.27 11.99
C TYR A 68 8.89 21.96 11.60
N LYS A 69 9.08 22.19 10.30
CA LYS A 69 10.17 23.03 9.77
C LYS A 69 9.52 24.25 9.11
N PRO A 70 9.95 25.48 9.41
CA PRO A 70 9.44 26.68 8.74
C PRO A 70 9.97 26.70 7.30
N ILE A 71 9.18 26.14 6.38
CA ILE A 71 9.43 26.12 4.95
C ILE A 71 8.18 26.69 4.27
N GLY A 72 8.35 27.37 3.13
CA GLY A 72 7.22 27.89 2.35
C GLY A 72 6.22 26.79 2.00
N ALA A 73 4.94 27.15 1.89
CA ALA A 73 3.84 26.20 1.72
C ALA A 73 4.03 25.24 0.52
N SER A 74 4.53 25.74 -0.60
CA SER A 74 4.82 24.93 -1.80
C SER A 74 5.97 23.93 -1.57
N ALA A 75 7.03 24.34 -0.88
CA ALA A 75 8.16 23.48 -0.53
C ALA A 75 7.74 22.39 0.46
N LEU A 76 6.89 22.74 1.44
CA LEU A 76 6.34 21.78 2.40
C LEU A 76 5.43 20.75 1.73
N LEU A 77 4.55 21.17 0.82
CA LEU A 77 3.67 20.28 0.06
C LEU A 77 4.49 19.29 -0.78
N ARG A 78 5.46 19.78 -1.57
CA ARG A 78 6.35 18.92 -2.37
C ARG A 78 7.08 17.91 -1.51
N ARG A 79 7.67 18.34 -0.39
CA ARG A 79 8.36 17.45 0.54
C ARG A 79 7.44 16.38 1.10
N ASN A 80 6.20 16.74 1.43
CA ASN A 80 5.23 15.77 1.95
C ASN A 80 4.81 14.74 0.89
N LEU A 81 4.56 15.17 -0.35
CA LEU A 81 4.23 14.28 -1.46
C LEU A 81 5.41 13.35 -1.79
N LEU A 82 6.63 13.88 -1.83
CA LEU A 82 7.82 13.08 -2.12
C LEU A 82 8.13 12.05 -1.03
N ILE A 83 8.04 12.41 0.25
CA ILE A 83 8.40 11.49 1.33
C ILE A 83 7.23 10.55 1.65
N TYR A 84 6.07 11.12 1.99
CA TYR A 84 4.93 10.35 2.49
C TYR A 84 4.03 9.83 1.36
N GLY A 85 3.95 10.54 0.24
CA GLY A 85 3.23 10.04 -0.94
C GLY A 85 3.98 8.89 -1.59
N LEU A 86 5.25 9.07 -2.00
CA LEU A 86 6.02 7.97 -2.58
C LEU A 86 6.23 6.82 -1.59
N GLY A 87 6.54 7.13 -0.33
CA GLY A 87 6.62 6.11 0.71
C GLY A 87 5.31 5.33 0.87
N GLY A 88 4.17 6.04 0.82
CA GLY A 88 2.84 5.43 0.88
C GLY A 88 2.46 4.60 -0.34
N VAL A 89 3.13 4.76 -1.48
CA VAL A 89 2.97 3.87 -2.65
C VAL A 89 3.94 2.69 -2.58
N ILE A 90 5.23 2.95 -2.33
CA ILE A 90 6.29 1.95 -2.43
C ILE A 90 6.16 0.90 -1.32
N VAL A 91 5.95 1.34 -0.07
CA VAL A 91 5.86 0.44 1.10
C VAL A 91 4.79 -0.63 0.94
N PRO A 92 3.53 -0.32 0.61
CA PRO A 92 2.50 -1.34 0.43
C PRO A 92 2.71 -2.22 -0.80
N PHE A 93 3.20 -1.69 -1.93
CA PHE A 93 3.49 -2.52 -3.11
C PHE A 93 4.52 -3.61 -2.77
N ILE A 94 5.61 -3.23 -2.11
CA ILE A 94 6.65 -4.18 -1.70
C ILE A 94 6.11 -5.10 -0.59
N GLY A 95 5.46 -4.53 0.42
CA GLY A 95 4.96 -5.28 1.58
C GLY A 95 3.95 -6.35 1.20
N ILE A 96 2.93 -6.00 0.41
CA ILE A 96 1.92 -6.95 -0.06
C ILE A 96 2.58 -8.03 -0.92
N LYS A 97 3.51 -7.67 -1.81
CA LYS A 97 4.22 -8.64 -2.65
C LYS A 97 5.04 -9.63 -1.82
N VAL A 98 5.77 -9.16 -0.83
CA VAL A 98 6.56 -10.04 0.06
C VAL A 98 5.65 -10.98 0.83
N ILE A 99 4.53 -10.49 1.35
CA ILE A 99 3.54 -11.33 2.04
C ILE A 99 2.95 -12.36 1.08
N ASP A 100 2.62 -11.98 -0.16
CA ASP A 100 2.09 -12.90 -1.18
C ASP A 100 3.08 -13.98 -1.57
N LEU A 101 4.38 -13.66 -1.64
CA LEU A 101 5.42 -14.66 -1.87
C LEU A 101 5.51 -15.65 -0.70
N LEU A 102 5.43 -15.17 0.54
CA LEU A 102 5.47 -16.04 1.73
C LEU A 102 4.23 -16.93 1.81
N VAL A 103 3.05 -16.34 1.74
CA VAL A 103 1.76 -17.03 1.78
C VAL A 103 1.62 -17.99 0.59
N GLY A 104 2.03 -17.56 -0.60
CA GLY A 104 2.00 -18.35 -1.82
C GLY A 104 2.97 -19.53 -1.83
N VAL A 105 3.90 -19.66 -0.88
CA VAL A 105 4.66 -20.92 -0.71
C VAL A 105 3.81 -21.99 -0.02
N PHE A 106 2.87 -21.58 0.85
CA PHE A 106 2.02 -22.48 1.63
C PHE A 106 0.66 -22.77 0.98
N LEU A 107 0.27 -22.00 -0.06
CA LEU A 107 -0.95 -22.15 -0.87
C LEU A 107 -0.64 -22.57 -2.32
#